data_AF-X1MCB0-F1
#
_entry.id   AF-X1MCB0-F1
#
_cell.length_a   1.000
_cell.length_b   1.000
_cell.length_c   1.000
_cell.angle_alpha   90.00
_cell.angle_beta   90.00
_cell.angle_gamma   90.00
#
_symmetry.space_group_name_H-M   'P 1'
#
loop_
_entity.id
_entity.type
_entity.pdbx_description
1 polymer ?
#
loop_
_entity_poly.entity_id
_entity_poly.type
_entity_poly.pdbx_seq_one_letter_code
_entity_poly.pdbx_strand_id
1 'polypeptide(L)'
;MTLTELKKAEKEKFERKKRLAILGSTGSLGKQTLEVVENLKDKIDIVALSANKNIEELEKQIIKFKPEAVWVTDDKSAKKLKNNLKKLHKKLLENSKKGIEEREKKAKKKEEDKVKECSKKIEKIKIFSREDGVKKLFLNVPIDLILNAIVGFNGLIPTILALEMG
;
A
#
# COMPACT_ATOMS: atom_id res chain seq x y z
N MET A 1 -22.65 -5.80 27.37
CA MET A 1 -21.58 -6.68 26.88
C MET A 1 -21.14 -7.59 28.01
N THR A 2 -21.16 -8.90 27.80
CA THR A 2 -20.69 -9.90 28.76
C THR A 2 -19.16 -9.98 28.77
N LEU A 3 -18.56 -10.45 29.86
CA LEU A 3 -17.11 -10.72 29.95
C LEU A 3 -16.61 -11.66 28.84
N THR A 4 -17.47 -12.55 28.36
CA THR A 4 -17.20 -13.46 27.25
C THR A 4 -17.11 -12.72 25.91
N GLU A 5 -17.97 -11.73 25.67
CA GLU A 5 -17.96 -10.90 24.47
C GLU A 5 -16.72 -9.97 24.44
N LEU A 6 -16.33 -9.43 25.59
CA LEU A 6 -15.11 -8.60 25.71
C LEU A 6 -13.86 -9.41 25.39
N LYS A 7 -13.70 -10.61 25.99
CA LYS A 7 -12.55 -11.49 25.72
C LYS A 7 -12.51 -11.98 24.28
N LYS A 8 -13.67 -12.23 23.67
CA LYS A 8 -13.77 -12.61 22.25
C LYS A 8 -13.34 -11.47 21.34
N ALA A 9 -13.82 -10.25 21.59
CA ALA A 9 -13.42 -9.06 20.83
C ALA A 9 -11.93 -8.73 20.99
N GLU A 10 -11.36 -8.89 22.19
CA GLU A 10 -9.91 -8.74 22.42
C GLU A 10 -9.09 -9.80 21.67
N LYS A 11 -9.54 -11.06 21.69
CA LYS A 11 -8.89 -12.15 20.96
C LYS A 11 -8.96 -11.94 19.45
N GLU A 12 -10.11 -11.58 18.90
CA GLU A 12 -10.29 -11.25 17.47
C GLU A 12 -9.46 -10.02 17.05
N LYS A 13 -9.30 -9.03 17.94
CA LYS A 13 -8.43 -7.85 17.73
C LYS A 13 -6.94 -8.22 17.68
N PHE A 14 -6.55 -9.32 18.32
CA PHE A 14 -5.18 -9.85 18.30
C PHE A 14 -4.92 -10.86 17.17
N GLU A 15 -5.96 -11.56 16.71
CA GLU A 15 -5.87 -12.53 15.60
C GLU A 15 -5.97 -11.90 14.21
N ARG A 16 -6.47 -10.66 14.08
CA ARG A 16 -6.48 -9.94 12.79
C ARG A 16 -5.10 -9.43 12.40
N LYS A 17 -4.82 -9.41 11.09
CA LYS A 17 -3.62 -8.76 10.53
C LYS A 17 -3.55 -7.31 10.99
N LYS A 18 -2.38 -6.89 11.49
CA LYS A 18 -2.09 -5.50 11.81
C LYS A 18 -1.89 -4.72 10.54
N ARG A 19 -2.59 -3.59 10.44
CA ARG A 19 -2.59 -2.71 9.27
C ARG A 19 -1.46 -1.69 9.42
N LEU A 20 -0.40 -1.86 8.63
CA LEU A 20 0.83 -1.07 8.70
C LEU A 20 0.86 -0.01 7.60
N ALA A 21 1.12 1.23 8.00
CA ALA A 21 1.52 2.31 7.11
C ALA A 21 3.03 2.55 7.21
N ILE A 22 3.72 2.63 6.07
CA ILE A 22 5.16 2.93 6.03
C ILE A 22 5.36 4.30 5.37
N LEU A 23 5.81 5.26 6.17
CA LEU A 23 6.15 6.60 5.69
C LEU A 23 7.63 6.62 5.30
N GLY A 24 7.96 6.85 4.03
CA GLY A 24 9.34 6.74 3.53
C GLY A 24 9.73 5.33 3.07
N SER A 25 8.83 4.62 2.41
CA SER A 25 8.97 3.22 1.98
C SER A 25 10.11 2.98 0.98
N THR A 26 10.54 4.00 0.24
CA THR A 26 11.63 3.90 -0.75
C THR A 26 13.02 4.12 -0.15
N GLY A 27 13.10 4.56 1.12
CA GLY A 27 14.35 4.69 1.86
C GLY A 27 14.90 3.33 2.31
N SER A 28 16.10 3.29 2.88
CA SER A 28 16.73 2.04 3.33
C SER A 28 15.87 1.32 4.39
N LEU A 29 15.46 2.02 5.45
CA LEU A 29 14.61 1.46 6.51
C LEU A 29 13.24 0.99 5.97
N GLY A 30 12.63 1.76 5.08
CA GLY A 30 11.37 1.40 4.43
C GLY A 30 11.47 0.12 3.60
N LYS A 31 12.52 0.01 2.77
CA LYS A 31 12.78 -1.18 1.94
C LYS A 31 13.05 -2.42 2.78
N GLN A 32 13.93 -2.30 3.79
CA GLN A 32 14.23 -3.39 4.71
C GLN A 32 12.99 -3.85 5.47
N THR A 33 12.12 -2.92 5.88
CA THR A 33 10.85 -3.27 6.51
C THR A 33 9.95 -4.05 5.56
N LEU A 34 9.84 -3.62 4.29
CA LEU A 34 9.05 -4.33 3.30
C LEU A 34 9.57 -5.76 3.07
N GLU A 35 10.88 -5.96 3.05
CA GLU A 35 11.50 -7.29 2.96
C GLU A 35 11.13 -8.19 4.16
N VAL A 36 11.11 -7.63 5.37
CA VAL A 36 10.69 -8.36 6.58
C VAL A 36 9.20 -8.69 6.53
N VAL A 37 8.36 -7.72 6.13
CA VAL A 37 6.90 -7.91 6.04
C VAL A 37 6.52 -9.00 5.05
N GLU A 38 7.36 -9.29 4.05
CA GLU A 38 7.11 -10.41 3.13
C GLU A 38 7.06 -11.77 3.82
N ASN A 39 7.78 -11.94 4.93
CA ASN A 39 7.76 -13.13 5.76
C ASN A 39 6.68 -13.08 6.86
N LEU A 40 5.97 -11.95 6.98
CA LEU A 40 4.95 -11.70 7.99
C LEU A 40 3.57 -11.39 7.38
N LYS A 41 3.32 -11.77 6.13
CA LYS A 41 2.08 -11.48 5.39
C LYS A 41 0.82 -11.97 6.09
N ASP A 42 0.91 -12.99 6.94
CA ASP A 42 -0.22 -13.51 7.71
C ASP A 42 -0.53 -12.69 8.98
N LYS A 43 0.39 -11.81 9.37
CA LYS A 43 0.30 -10.96 10.58
C LYS A 43 0.22 -9.47 10.27
N ILE A 44 0.79 -9.03 9.13
CA ILE A 44 0.89 -7.62 8.75
C ILE A 44 0.31 -7.44 7.36
N ASP A 45 -0.54 -6.42 7.21
CA ASP A 45 -1.08 -5.95 5.95
C ASP A 45 -0.56 -4.54 5.66
N ILE A 46 0.03 -4.33 4.48
CA ILE A 46 0.55 -3.03 4.07
C ILE A 46 -0.59 -2.23 3.46
N VAL A 47 -1.12 -1.29 4.24
CA VAL A 47 -2.31 -0.52 3.84
C VAL A 47 -1.95 0.85 3.27
N ALA A 48 -0.78 1.37 3.60
CA ALA A 48 -0.30 2.65 3.11
C ALA A 48 1.21 2.71 2.91
N LEU A 49 1.64 3.37 1.84
CA LEU A 49 3.04 3.63 1.54
C LEU A 49 3.26 5.12 1.26
N SER A 50 4.44 5.65 1.58
CA SER A 50 4.82 6.97 1.13
C SER A 50 6.24 7.06 0.59
N ALA A 51 6.44 7.94 -0.39
CA ALA A 51 7.76 8.25 -0.90
C ALA A 51 7.89 9.73 -1.22
N ASN A 52 9.14 10.20 -1.28
CA ASN A 52 9.45 11.55 -1.75
C ASN A 52 9.60 11.55 -3.28
N LYS A 53 10.83 11.43 -3.81
CA LYS A 53 11.11 11.57 -5.25
C LYS A 53 11.17 10.25 -6.02
N ASN A 54 11.36 9.12 -5.34
CA ASN A 54 11.57 7.83 -6.00
C ASN A 54 10.24 7.16 -6.38
N ILE A 55 9.53 7.77 -7.33
CA ILE A 55 8.20 7.31 -7.76
C ILE A 55 8.26 5.95 -8.46
N GLU A 56 9.35 5.66 -9.18
CA GLU A 56 9.52 4.40 -9.89
C GLU A 56 9.65 3.21 -8.93
N GLU A 57 10.38 3.38 -7.82
CA GLU A 57 10.45 2.35 -6.78
C GLU A 57 9.12 2.21 -6.05
N LEU A 58 8.47 3.34 -5.73
CA LEU A 58 7.15 3.35 -5.11
C LEU A 58 6.12 2.59 -5.97
N GLU A 59 6.16 2.73 -7.30
CA GLU A 59 5.31 1.98 -8.23
C GLU A 59 5.49 0.47 -8.10
N LYS A 60 6.74 -0.02 -8.05
CA LYS A 60 7.02 -1.45 -7.85
C LYS A 60 6.44 -1.94 -6.52
N GLN A 61 6.60 -1.15 -5.46
CA GLN A 61 6.05 -1.46 -4.15
C GLN A 61 4.51 -1.48 -4.19
N ILE A 62 3.87 -0.54 -4.88
CA ILE A 62 2.42 -0.51 -5.06
C ILE A 62 1.91 -1.76 -5.78
N ILE A 63 2.58 -2.20 -6.84
CA ILE A 63 2.19 -3.41 -7.57
C ILE A 63 2.29 -4.65 -6.68
N LYS A 64 3.36 -4.72 -5.88
CA LYS A 64 3.68 -5.86 -5.02
C LYS A 64 2.74 -5.95 -3.81
N PHE A 65 2.58 -4.86 -3.08
CA PHE A 65 1.86 -4.82 -1.81
C PHE A 65 0.40 -4.38 -1.94
N LYS A 66 0.03 -3.73 -3.06
CA LYS A 66 -1.33 -3.28 -3.37
C LYS A 66 -1.99 -2.49 -2.23
N PRO A 67 -1.31 -1.45 -1.70
CA PRO A 67 -1.84 -0.66 -0.58
C PRO A 67 -3.15 0.04 -0.95
N GLU A 68 -3.97 0.34 0.06
CA GLU A 68 -5.22 1.09 -0.11
C GLU A 68 -4.96 2.57 -0.40
N ALA A 69 -3.89 3.13 0.18
CA ALA A 69 -3.50 4.52 -0.03
C ALA A 69 -2.00 4.70 -0.24
N VAL A 70 -1.66 5.79 -0.91
CA VAL A 70 -0.28 6.22 -1.13
C VAL A 70 -0.20 7.72 -0.89
N TRP A 71 0.84 8.15 -0.20
CA TRP A 71 1.15 9.56 -0.02
C TRP A 71 2.49 9.93 -0.67
N VAL A 72 2.52 11.09 -1.33
CA VAL A 72 3.75 11.66 -1.89
C VAL A 72 3.89 13.13 -1.50
N THR A 73 5.11 13.63 -1.49
CA THR A 73 5.43 14.97 -0.97
C THR A 73 4.81 16.12 -1.77
N ASP A 74 4.59 15.93 -3.08
CA ASP A 74 4.13 17.02 -3.96
C ASP A 74 3.16 16.56 -5.06
N ASP A 75 2.42 17.52 -5.63
CA ASP A 75 1.40 17.23 -6.66
C ASP A 75 1.98 16.77 -7.99
N LYS A 76 3.21 17.18 -8.33
CA LYS A 76 3.88 16.75 -9.57
C LYS A 76 4.21 15.27 -9.48
N SER A 77 4.72 14.82 -8.34
CA SER A 77 4.94 13.42 -8.00
C SER A 77 3.63 12.63 -8.01
N ALA A 78 2.54 13.17 -7.44
CA ALA A 78 1.22 12.50 -7.47
C ALA A 78 0.66 12.37 -8.89
N LYS A 79 0.79 13.42 -9.72
CA LYS A 79 0.41 13.38 -11.13
C LYS A 79 1.26 12.36 -11.91
N LYS A 80 2.58 12.33 -11.69
CA LYS A 80 3.48 11.34 -12.29
C LYS A 80 3.04 9.91 -11.94
N LEU A 81 2.82 9.64 -10.65
CA LEU A 81 2.36 8.35 -10.16
C LEU A 81 1.01 7.94 -10.76
N LYS A 82 0.01 8.85 -10.76
CA LYS A 82 -1.31 8.59 -11.37
C LYS A 82 -1.18 8.22 -12.85
N ASN A 83 -0.37 8.94 -13.61
CA ASN A 83 -0.16 8.67 -15.02
C ASN A 83 0.52 7.31 -15.25
N ASN A 84 1.51 6.97 -14.44
CA ASN A 84 2.23 5.71 -14.54
C ASN A 84 1.34 4.52 -14.18
N LEU A 85 0.54 4.61 -13.12
CA LEU A 85 -0.44 3.58 -12.76
C LEU A 85 -1.53 3.41 -13.84
N LYS A 86 -2.01 4.50 -14.46
CA LYS A 86 -2.94 4.39 -15.60
C LYS A 86 -2.32 3.68 -16.81
N LYS A 87 -1.08 4.04 -17.16
CA LYS A 87 -0.33 3.38 -18.25
C LYS A 87 -0.14 1.89 -17.96
N LEU A 88 0.23 1.57 -16.72
CA LEU A 88 0.40 0.19 -16.28
C LEU A 88 -0.91 -0.60 -16.34
N HIS A 89 -2.01 -0.03 -15.83
CA HIS A 89 -3.34 -0.64 -15.89
C HIS A 89 -3.73 -0.93 -17.35
N LYS A 90 -3.53 0.03 -18.26
CA LYS A 90 -3.78 -0.16 -19.70
C LYS A 90 -2.91 -1.28 -20.28
N LYS A 91 -1.61 -1.30 -19.98
CA LYS A 91 -0.67 -2.35 -20.43
C LYS A 91 -1.07 -3.74 -19.90
N LEU A 92 -1.50 -3.83 -18.65
CA LEU A 92 -1.97 -5.08 -18.06
C LEU A 92 -3.24 -5.60 -18.75
N LEU A 93 -4.19 -4.71 -19.08
CA LEU A 93 -5.38 -5.05 -19.84
C LEU A 93 -5.04 -5.48 -21.28
N GLU A 94 -4.11 -4.82 -21.95
CA GLU A 94 -3.66 -5.17 -23.30
C GLU A 94 -2.93 -6.52 -23.33
N ASN A 95 -2.05 -6.77 -22.36
CA ASN A 95 -1.34 -8.04 -22.25
C ASN A 95 -2.29 -9.22 -21.97
N SER A 96 -3.35 -8.99 -21.21
CA SER A 96 -4.40 -10.01 -21.02
C SER A 96 -5.23 -10.30 -22.30
N LYS A 97 -5.09 -9.50 -23.36
CA LYS A 97 -5.75 -9.71 -24.66
C LYS A 97 -4.82 -10.28 -25.74
N LYS A 98 -3.49 -10.18 -25.60
CA LYS A 98 -2.50 -10.56 -26.64
C LYS A 98 -1.93 -11.99 -26.53
N GLY A 99 -2.56 -12.89 -25.77
CA GLY A 99 -2.08 -14.26 -25.57
C GLY A 99 -3.04 -15.34 -26.04
N ILE A 100 -3.39 -15.39 -27.33
CA ILE A 100 -3.93 -16.60 -27.96
C ILE A 100 -2.92 -17.04 -29.02
N GLU A 101 -1.93 -17.81 -28.58
CA GLU A 101 -1.41 -18.93 -29.35
C GLU A 101 -1.06 -20.04 -28.33
N GLU A 102 -1.49 -21.25 -28.69
CA GLU A 102 -1.74 -22.40 -27.83
C GLU A 102 -0.42 -22.96 -27.27
N ARG A 103 -0.24 -23.14 -25.94
CA ARG A 103 -0.11 -24.52 -25.41
C ARG A 103 -0.22 -24.77 -23.89
N GLU A 104 -0.35 -23.78 -23.01
CA GLU A 104 -0.21 -24.07 -21.56
C GLU A 104 -1.49 -23.81 -20.72
N LYS A 105 -2.53 -24.66 -20.84
CA LYS A 105 -3.86 -24.42 -20.25
C LYS A 105 -4.04 -24.66 -18.73
N LYS A 106 -3.04 -25.11 -17.96
CA LYS A 106 -3.24 -25.42 -16.51
C LYS A 106 -2.60 -24.43 -15.51
N ALA A 107 -1.51 -23.73 -15.87
CA ALA A 107 -0.95 -22.64 -15.04
C ALA A 107 -1.67 -21.28 -15.23
N LYS A 108 -2.35 -21.11 -16.39
CA LYS A 108 -2.91 -19.82 -16.87
C LYS A 108 -4.10 -19.27 -16.09
N LYS A 109 -4.93 -20.12 -15.47
CA LYS A 109 -6.14 -19.64 -14.75
C LYS A 109 -5.78 -18.82 -13.49
N LYS A 110 -4.72 -19.22 -12.77
CA LYS A 110 -4.20 -18.48 -11.60
C LYS A 110 -3.50 -17.17 -11.98
N GLU A 111 -2.86 -17.11 -13.15
CA GLU A 111 -2.13 -15.93 -13.63
C GLU A 111 -3.09 -14.83 -14.11
N GLU A 112 -4.09 -15.19 -14.92
CA GLU A 112 -5.10 -14.26 -15.44
C GLU A 112 -6.00 -13.68 -14.34
N ASP A 113 -6.38 -14.49 -13.36
CA ASP A 113 -7.18 -14.05 -12.21
C ASP A 113 -6.38 -13.07 -11.32
N LYS A 114 -5.08 -13.34 -11.10
CA LYS A 114 -4.18 -12.42 -10.38
C LYS A 114 -3.99 -11.10 -11.11
N VAL A 115 -3.90 -11.11 -12.45
CA VAL A 115 -3.72 -9.90 -13.26
C VAL A 115 -4.99 -9.03 -13.24
N LYS A 116 -6.18 -9.64 -13.39
CA LYS A 116 -7.47 -8.93 -13.29
C LYS A 116 -7.75 -8.41 -11.89
N GLU A 117 -7.34 -9.12 -10.84
CA GLU A 117 -7.44 -8.65 -9.46
C GLU A 117 -6.47 -7.48 -9.20
N CYS A 118 -5.24 -7.57 -9.70
CA CYS A 118 -4.24 -6.51 -9.58
C CYS A 118 -4.68 -5.22 -10.29
N SER A 119 -5.23 -5.32 -11.50
CA SER A 119 -5.66 -4.15 -12.28
C SER A 119 -6.82 -3.40 -11.59
N LYS A 120 -7.80 -4.12 -11.01
CA LYS A 120 -8.92 -3.54 -10.26
C LYS A 120 -8.50 -2.90 -8.93
N LYS A 121 -7.50 -3.47 -8.24
CA LYS A 121 -6.97 -2.87 -7.00
C LYS A 121 -6.17 -1.59 -7.29
N ILE A 122 -5.36 -1.57 -8.36
CA ILE A 122 -4.58 -0.39 -8.77
C ILE A 122 -5.47 0.83 -9.05
N GLU A 123 -6.65 0.62 -9.63
CA GLU A 123 -7.60 1.71 -9.92
C GLU A 123 -8.21 2.34 -8.66
N LYS A 124 -8.29 1.57 -7.57
CA LYS A 124 -8.90 2.01 -6.31
C LYS A 124 -7.93 2.67 -5.32
N ILE A 125 -6.63 2.71 -5.64
CA ILE A 125 -5.63 3.26 -4.73
C ILE A 125 -5.85 4.76 -4.55
N LYS A 126 -6.06 5.18 -3.30
CA LYS A 126 -6.20 6.60 -2.94
C LYS A 126 -4.82 7.25 -2.94
N ILE A 127 -4.60 8.24 -3.81
CA ILE A 127 -3.32 8.96 -3.90
C ILE A 127 -3.48 10.35 -3.29
N PHE A 128 -2.71 10.59 -2.23
CA PHE A 128 -2.64 11.86 -1.51
C PHE A 128 -1.30 12.56 -1.78
N SER A 129 -1.29 13.88 -1.71
CA SER A 129 -0.08 14.71 -1.87
C SER A 129 -0.01 15.78 -0.80
N ARG A 130 1.20 16.33 -0.57
CA ARG A 130 1.48 17.43 0.37
C ARG A 130 1.18 17.08 1.83
N GLU A 131 1.39 18.04 2.74
CA GLU A 131 1.21 17.83 4.18
C GLU A 131 -0.23 17.49 4.58
N ASP A 132 -1.23 18.15 3.96
CA ASP A 132 -2.65 17.84 4.17
C ASP A 132 -3.01 16.42 3.68
N GLY A 133 -2.22 15.88 2.74
CA GLY A 133 -2.33 14.52 2.27
C GLY A 133 -2.07 13.46 3.35
N VAL A 134 -1.17 13.73 4.31
CA VAL A 134 -0.89 12.79 5.41
C VAL A 134 -2.10 12.63 6.31
N LYS A 135 -2.71 13.75 6.72
CA LYS A 135 -3.95 13.76 7.51
C LYS A 135 -5.06 13.00 6.80
N LYS A 136 -5.26 13.30 5.50
CA LYS A 136 -6.26 12.62 4.69
C LYS A 136 -5.99 11.12 4.60
N LEU A 137 -4.73 10.70 4.47
CA LEU A 137 -4.36 9.28 4.46
C LEU A 137 -4.79 8.58 5.75
N PHE A 138 -4.42 9.14 6.91
CA PHE A 138 -4.78 8.57 8.20
C PHE A 138 -6.30 8.55 8.45
N LEU A 139 -7.03 9.55 7.98
CA LEU A 139 -8.49 9.62 8.11
C LEU A 139 -9.24 8.66 7.16
N ASN A 140 -8.61 8.24 6.06
CA ASN A 140 -9.26 7.46 4.99
C ASN A 140 -8.90 5.98 4.99
N VAL A 141 -7.89 5.58 5.76
CA VAL A 141 -7.40 4.21 5.83
C VAL A 141 -7.20 3.85 7.30
N PRO A 142 -7.90 2.83 7.83
CA PRO A 142 -7.66 2.39 9.20
C PRO A 142 -6.26 1.79 9.30
N ILE A 143 -5.45 2.32 10.22
CA ILE A 143 -4.04 1.96 10.42
C ILE A 143 -3.88 1.58 11.90
N ASP A 144 -3.22 0.46 12.15
CA ASP A 144 -2.91 -0.01 13.51
C ASP A 144 -1.47 0.36 13.91
N LEU A 145 -0.57 0.46 12.92
CA LEU A 145 0.86 0.69 13.12
C LEU A 145 1.38 1.67 12.07
N ILE A 146 2.17 2.65 12.50
CA ILE A 146 2.87 3.59 11.62
C ILE A 146 4.36 3.39 11.82
N LEU A 147 5.05 3.03 10.74
CA LEU A 147 6.50 3.13 10.68
C LEU A 147 6.87 4.45 10.01
N ASN A 148 7.43 5.37 10.78
CA ASN A 148 8.03 6.56 10.21
C ASN A 148 9.51 6.32 9.88
N ALA A 149 9.82 6.25 8.58
CA ALA A 149 11.16 6.13 8.02
C ALA A 149 11.60 7.39 7.27
N ILE A 150 10.96 8.54 7.53
CA ILE A 150 11.34 9.84 6.96
C ILE A 150 12.38 10.49 7.88
N VAL A 151 13.49 10.91 7.30
CA VAL A 151 14.59 11.56 8.03
C VAL A 151 14.42 13.08 8.10
N GLY A 152 14.97 13.66 9.17
CA GLY A 152 14.99 15.11 9.38
C GLY A 152 13.61 15.71 9.70
N PHE A 153 13.49 17.03 9.54
CA PHE A 153 12.29 17.78 9.90
C PHE A 153 11.02 17.31 9.15
N ASN A 154 11.17 16.79 7.94
CA ASN A 154 10.04 16.26 7.15
C ASN A 154 9.33 15.07 7.81
N GLY A 155 10.00 14.37 8.75
CA GLY A 155 9.39 13.29 9.52
C GLY A 155 8.58 13.79 10.71
N LEU A 156 8.77 15.04 11.15
CA LEU A 156 8.16 15.56 12.38
C LEU A 156 6.65 15.71 12.24
N ILE A 157 6.18 16.41 11.20
CA ILE A 157 4.74 16.62 10.99
C ILE A 157 3.99 15.28 10.89
N PRO A 158 4.42 14.31 10.07
CA PRO A 158 3.75 13.01 10.05
C PRO A 158 3.77 12.25 11.39
N THR A 159 4.84 12.37 12.19
CA THR A 159 4.90 11.75 13.52
C THR A 159 3.90 12.38 14.47
N ILE A 160 3.83 13.72 14.53
CA ILE A 160 2.89 14.42 15.42
C ILE A 160 1.46 14.03 15.06
N LEU A 161 1.13 14.02 13.77
CA LEU A 161 -0.20 13.62 13.30
C LEU A 161 -0.53 12.17 13.61
N ALA A 162 0.45 11.27 13.53
CA ALA A 162 0.27 9.88 13.92
C ALA A 162 -0.12 9.78 15.41
N LEU A 163 0.58 10.52 16.28
CA LEU A 163 0.32 10.51 17.73
C LEU A 163 -1.03 11.16 18.09
N GLU A 164 -1.41 12.23 17.39
CA GLU A 164 -2.70 12.90 17.62
C GLU A 164 -3.92 12.03 17.26
N MET A 165 -3.74 11.01 16.41
CA MET A 165 -4.81 10.16 15.92
C MET A 165 -5.04 8.87 16.73
N GLY A 166 -4.18 8.60 17.73
CA GLY A 166 -4.26 7.44 18.64
C GLY A 166 -3.68 6.16 18.05
#